data_AF-A0A954GIC2-F1
#
_entry.id   AF-A0A954GIC2-F1
#
_cell.length_a   1.000
_cell.length_b   1.000
_cell.length_c   1.000
_cell.angle_alpha   90.00
_cell.angle_beta   90.00
_cell.angle_gamma   90.00
#
_symmetry.space_group_name_H-M   'P 1'
#
loop_
_entity.id
_entity.type
_entity.pdbx_description
1 polymer ?
#
loop_
_entity_poly.entity_id
_entity_poly.type
_entity_poly.pdbx_seq_one_letter_code
_entity_poly.pdbx_strand_id
1 'polypeptide(L)'
;MSQGQPQQDVTDVLFNARQTTNLIYILAAGHATCFTVFMRHSFGTNALGRNGVVALLMILFYIAGTEDPRMLLFLWVWLAALVYQRFRTFRLWRKGHVWHSRYDGYPALGMKFPFTKSEGAARINEIVICLLAATAFAPWCESMAVFLMLGIVSLFIVRAFDMQVLSNRVRSMKDAAIEQQFLAALHRGELDVNDF
;
A
#
# COMPACT_ATOMS: atom_id res chain seq x y z
N MET A 1 -1.76 55.15 16.08
CA MET A 1 -2.89 54.21 15.87
C MET A 1 -2.49 53.25 14.75
N SER A 2 -1.94 52.08 15.11
CA SER A 2 -1.70 50.98 14.17
C SER A 2 -2.63 49.86 14.62
N GLN A 3 -3.67 49.61 13.83
CA GLN A 3 -4.58 48.50 14.06
C GLN A 3 -3.79 47.20 13.86
N GLY A 4 -3.73 46.39 14.91
CA GLY A 4 -3.10 45.08 14.87
C GLY A 4 -3.82 44.19 13.86
N GLN A 5 -3.03 43.42 13.11
CA GLN A 5 -3.51 42.21 12.44
C GLN A 5 -3.28 40.99 13.35
N PRO A 6 -4.19 40.64 14.27
CA PRO A 6 -4.48 39.23 14.51
C PRO A 6 -5.47 38.82 13.40
N GLN A 7 -5.37 37.69 12.73
CA GLN A 7 -4.95 36.39 13.18
C GLN A 7 -4.86 35.56 11.89
N GLN A 8 -3.72 34.97 11.59
CA GLN A 8 -3.75 33.74 10.84
C GLN A 8 -4.35 32.68 11.78
N ASP A 9 -5.59 32.23 11.51
CA ASP A 9 -6.00 30.86 11.84
C ASP A 9 -6.19 30.02 10.56
N VAL A 10 -5.31 30.31 9.60
CA VAL A 10 -4.97 29.44 8.46
C VAL A 10 -4.25 28.17 8.94
N THR A 11 -3.83 28.16 10.21
CA THR A 11 -3.28 27.04 10.98
C THR A 11 -4.27 25.88 11.15
N ASP A 12 -5.58 26.13 11.16
CA ASP A 12 -6.62 25.13 11.37
C ASP A 12 -7.31 24.63 10.09
N VAL A 13 -7.34 25.44 9.02
CA VAL A 13 -7.95 25.05 7.73
C VAL A 13 -7.07 24.02 6.98
N LEU A 14 -5.78 24.02 7.31
CA LEU A 14 -4.73 23.18 6.77
C LEU A 14 -4.15 22.30 7.89
N PHE A 15 -5.00 21.61 8.65
CA PHE A 15 -4.65 20.26 9.09
C PHE A 15 -4.12 19.53 7.84
N ASN A 16 -2.79 19.46 7.82
CA ASN A 16 -1.92 19.56 6.66
C ASN A 16 -2.34 18.59 5.55
N ALA A 17 -2.64 19.07 4.33
CA ALA A 17 -3.11 18.20 3.23
C ALA A 17 -2.20 16.98 3.01
N ARG A 18 -0.89 17.11 3.32
CA ARG A 18 0.06 15.99 3.33
C ARG A 18 -0.20 14.99 4.46
N GLN A 19 -0.50 15.47 5.68
CA GLN A 19 -0.90 14.62 6.80
C GLN A 19 -2.20 13.89 6.51
N THR A 20 -3.23 14.56 5.97
CA THR A 20 -4.50 13.93 5.58
C THR A 20 -4.28 12.87 4.51
N THR A 21 -3.50 13.19 3.48
CA THR A 21 -3.12 12.24 2.43
C THR A 21 -2.36 11.03 2.99
N ASN A 22 -1.41 11.27 3.89
CA ASN A 22 -0.66 10.21 4.56
C ASN A 22 -1.55 9.34 5.44
N LEU A 23 -2.52 9.94 6.15
CA LEU A 23 -3.48 9.23 6.98
C LEU A 23 -4.38 8.34 6.12
N ILE A 24 -4.94 8.88 5.03
CA ILE A 24 -5.74 8.11 4.06
C ILE A 24 -4.93 6.93 3.53
N TYR A 25 -3.68 7.15 3.12
CA TYR A 25 -2.82 6.08 2.64
C TYR A 25 -2.54 5.03 3.73
N ILE A 26 -2.27 5.43 4.97
CA ILE A 26 -2.03 4.50 6.08
C ILE A 26 -3.27 3.65 6.38
N LEU A 27 -4.45 4.26 6.42
CA LEU A 27 -5.71 3.55 6.64
C LEU A 27 -6.01 2.60 5.48
N ALA A 28 -5.87 3.07 4.23
CA ALA A 28 -6.07 2.23 3.06
C ALA A 28 -5.06 1.08 2.99
N ALA A 29 -3.79 1.31 3.34
CA ALA A 29 -2.75 0.28 3.37
C ALA A 29 -2.96 -0.73 4.50
N GLY A 30 -3.40 -0.27 5.68
CA GLY A 30 -3.82 -1.14 6.78
C GLY A 30 -4.98 -2.01 6.35
N HIS A 31 -6.03 -1.42 5.79
CA HIS A 31 -7.20 -2.18 5.34
C HIS A 31 -6.85 -3.15 4.20
N ALA A 32 -6.06 -2.73 3.22
CA ALA A 32 -5.57 -3.60 2.16
C ALA A 32 -4.81 -4.82 2.72
N THR A 33 -4.06 -4.63 3.82
CA THR A 33 -3.34 -5.71 4.50
C THR A 33 -4.26 -6.77 5.11
N CYS A 34 -5.53 -6.45 5.37
CA CYS A 34 -6.55 -7.46 5.73
C CYS A 34 -6.70 -8.53 4.64
N PHE A 35 -6.44 -8.18 3.38
CA PHE A 35 -6.67 -9.05 2.22
C PHE A 35 -5.37 -9.55 1.60
N THR A 36 -4.33 -8.71 1.52
CA THR A 36 -3.07 -9.08 0.85
C THR A 36 -2.35 -10.24 1.55
N VAL A 37 -2.51 -10.42 2.86
CA VAL A 37 -1.92 -11.56 3.59
C VAL A 37 -2.40 -12.92 3.07
N PHE A 38 -3.59 -13.00 2.49
CA PHE A 38 -4.12 -14.22 1.88
C PHE A 38 -3.69 -14.37 0.42
N MET A 39 -3.58 -13.26 -0.30
CA MET A 39 -3.37 -13.26 -1.75
C MET A 39 -1.90 -13.29 -2.16
N ARG A 40 -1.02 -12.78 -1.29
CA ARG A 40 0.39 -12.56 -1.58
C ARG A 40 1.30 -13.40 -0.72
N HIS A 41 2.57 -13.47 -1.12
CA HIS A 41 3.62 -14.07 -0.29
C HIS A 41 4.97 -13.40 -0.48
N SER A 42 6.01 -13.86 0.22
CA SER A 42 7.36 -13.32 0.12
C SER A 42 7.44 -11.84 0.46
N PHE A 43 6.72 -11.42 1.50
CA PHE A 43 6.74 -10.05 2.00
C PHE A 43 8.12 -9.65 2.49
N GLY A 44 8.48 -8.37 2.29
CA GLY A 44 9.64 -7.76 2.92
C GLY A 44 9.52 -7.73 4.45
N THR A 45 10.65 -7.66 5.14
CA THR A 45 10.71 -7.71 6.61
C THR A 45 9.84 -6.64 7.29
N ASN A 46 9.72 -5.45 6.68
CA ASN A 46 8.97 -4.32 7.20
C ASN A 46 7.59 -4.13 6.54
N ALA A 47 7.20 -4.96 5.58
CA ALA A 47 5.95 -4.78 4.85
C ALA A 47 4.71 -4.93 5.75
N LEU A 48 4.67 -5.98 6.56
CA LEU A 48 3.55 -6.28 7.46
C LEU A 48 3.63 -5.58 8.82
N GLY A 49 4.60 -4.69 9.05
CA GLY A 49 4.86 -4.08 10.37
C GLY A 49 3.74 -3.14 10.81
N ARG A 50 3.85 -1.86 10.42
CA ARG A 50 2.83 -0.84 10.74
C ARG A 50 1.46 -1.19 10.16
N ASN A 51 1.43 -1.65 8.91
CA ASN A 51 0.15 -1.94 8.23
C ASN A 51 -0.59 -3.11 8.89
N GLY A 52 0.13 -4.11 9.44
CA GLY A 52 -0.48 -5.21 10.19
C GLY A 52 -1.15 -4.74 11.49
N VAL A 53 -0.55 -3.77 12.20
CA VAL A 53 -1.18 -3.17 13.38
C VAL A 53 -2.45 -2.39 13.01
N VAL A 54 -2.39 -1.58 11.95
CA VAL A 54 -3.56 -0.83 11.47
C VAL A 54 -4.66 -1.79 11.01
N ALA A 55 -4.32 -2.86 10.29
CA ALA A 55 -5.26 -3.91 9.90
C ALA A 55 -5.97 -4.54 11.10
N LEU A 56 -5.21 -4.91 12.14
CA LEU A 56 -5.75 -5.47 13.38
C LEU A 56 -6.74 -4.49 14.03
N LEU A 57 -6.38 -3.22 14.16
CA LEU A 57 -7.26 -2.19 14.72
C LEU A 57 -8.54 -2.04 13.89
N MET A 58 -8.43 -2.01 12.55
CA MET A 58 -9.60 -1.89 11.68
C MET A 58 -10.55 -3.09 11.82
N ILE A 59 -10.02 -4.32 11.91
CA ILE A 59 -10.85 -5.51 12.15
C ILE A 59 -11.56 -5.42 13.51
N LEU A 60 -10.86 -5.00 14.57
CA LEU A 60 -11.44 -4.86 15.91
C LEU A 60 -12.52 -3.78 15.97
N PHE A 61 -12.27 -2.60 15.37
CA PHE A 61 -13.28 -1.54 15.28
C PHE A 61 -14.51 -1.99 14.48
N TYR A 62 -14.31 -2.76 13.41
CA TYR A 62 -15.42 -3.28 12.62
C TYR A 62 -16.24 -4.32 13.39
N ILE A 63 -15.58 -5.26 14.10
CA ILE A 63 -16.24 -6.22 15.01
C ILE A 63 -17.08 -5.47 16.06
N ALA A 64 -16.51 -4.44 16.68
CA ALA A 64 -17.21 -3.65 17.70
C ALA A 64 -18.42 -2.88 17.12
N GLY A 65 -18.36 -2.47 15.85
CA GLY A 65 -19.44 -1.73 15.19
C GLY A 65 -20.56 -2.60 14.63
N THR A 66 -20.30 -3.86 14.25
CA THR A 66 -21.31 -4.75 13.66
C THR A 66 -21.82 -5.82 14.61
N GLU A 67 -21.10 -6.11 15.70
CA GLU A 67 -21.42 -7.17 16.66
C GLU A 67 -21.57 -8.57 16.02
N ASP A 68 -21.08 -8.78 14.78
CA ASP A 68 -21.19 -10.06 14.08
C ASP A 68 -20.09 -11.04 14.56
N PRO A 69 -20.44 -12.18 15.20
CA PRO A 69 -19.46 -13.16 15.67
C PRO A 69 -18.63 -13.79 14.54
N ARG A 70 -19.08 -13.72 13.28
CA ARG A 70 -18.34 -14.23 12.12
C ARG A 70 -17.14 -13.35 11.79
N MET A 71 -17.19 -12.05 12.12
CA MET A 71 -16.02 -11.18 12.02
C MET A 71 -14.91 -11.57 13.02
N LEU A 72 -15.28 -12.13 14.18
CA LEU A 72 -14.31 -12.70 15.12
C LEU A 72 -13.60 -13.93 14.52
N LEU A 73 -14.34 -14.79 13.82
CA LEU A 73 -13.74 -15.91 13.09
C LEU A 73 -12.75 -15.41 12.03
N PHE A 74 -13.11 -14.37 11.28
CA PHE A 74 -12.20 -13.75 10.31
C PHE A 74 -10.95 -13.18 10.96
N LEU A 75 -11.04 -12.55 12.13
CA LEU A 75 -9.87 -12.09 12.89
C LEU A 75 -8.90 -13.24 13.18
N TRP A 76 -9.40 -14.38 13.65
CA TRP A 76 -8.56 -15.55 13.93
C TRP A 76 -7.93 -16.13 12.68
N VAL A 77 -8.70 -16.24 11.59
CA VAL A 77 -8.19 -16.71 10.28
C VAL A 77 -7.12 -15.75 9.74
N TRP A 78 -7.34 -14.44 9.87
CA TRP A 78 -6.39 -13.41 9.47
C TRP A 78 -5.10 -13.46 10.30
N LEU A 79 -5.19 -13.62 11.63
CA LEU A 79 -4.03 -13.77 12.51
C LEU A 79 -3.21 -15.01 12.14
N ALA A 80 -3.88 -16.15 11.90
CA ALA A 80 -3.22 -17.37 11.45
C ALA A 80 -2.48 -17.18 10.12
N ALA A 81 -3.11 -16.50 9.15
CA ALA A 81 -2.48 -16.16 7.88
C ALA A 81 -1.29 -15.21 8.06
N LEU A 82 -1.42 -14.19 8.91
CA LEU A 82 -0.33 -13.25 9.22
C LEU A 82 0.88 -13.96 9.81
N VAL A 83 0.67 -14.83 10.79
CA VAL A 83 1.72 -15.64 11.43
C VAL A 83 2.38 -16.56 10.40
N TYR A 84 1.59 -17.22 9.57
CA TYR A 84 2.12 -18.05 8.48
C TYR A 84 3.00 -17.25 7.51
N GLN A 85 2.57 -16.05 7.10
CA GLN A 85 3.37 -15.18 6.25
C GLN A 85 4.66 -14.73 6.94
N ARG A 86 4.63 -14.43 8.24
CA ARG A 86 5.84 -14.08 9.01
C ARG A 86 6.84 -15.23 9.08
N PHE A 87 6.40 -16.45 9.34
CA PHE A 87 7.28 -17.62 9.30
C PHE A 87 7.88 -17.83 7.91
N ARG A 88 7.09 -17.64 6.86
CA ARG A 88 7.57 -17.75 5.47
C ARG A 88 8.63 -16.70 5.14
N THR A 89 8.39 -15.44 5.48
CA THR A 89 9.36 -14.35 5.31
C THR A 89 10.63 -14.62 6.10
N PHE A 90 10.53 -15.07 7.35
CA PHE A 90 11.68 -15.42 8.17
C PHE A 90 12.50 -16.58 7.57
N ARG A 91 11.82 -17.60 7.02
CA ARG A 91 12.49 -18.71 6.33
C ARG A 91 13.21 -18.26 5.05
N LEU A 92 12.61 -17.36 4.27
CA LEU A 92 13.24 -16.81 3.07
C LEU A 92 14.46 -15.95 3.43
N TRP A 93 14.34 -15.13 4.48
CA TRP A 93 15.44 -14.33 5.00
C TRP A 93 16.62 -15.20 5.46
N ARG A 94 16.35 -16.27 6.22
CA ARG A 94 17.39 -17.24 6.63
C ARG A 94 18.08 -17.95 5.46
N LYS A 95 17.40 -18.07 4.31
CA LYS A 95 17.98 -18.63 3.07
C LYS A 95 18.81 -17.61 2.26
N GLY A 96 18.96 -16.38 2.74
CA GLY A 96 19.71 -15.33 2.06
C GLY A 96 18.96 -14.66 0.92
N HIS A 97 17.63 -14.87 0.78
CA HIS A 97 16.86 -14.10 -0.19
C HIS A 97 16.72 -12.65 0.28
N VAL A 98 17.41 -11.73 -0.40
CA VAL A 98 17.33 -10.30 -0.13
C VAL A 98 16.21 -9.69 -0.96
N TRP A 99 15.07 -9.45 -0.32
CA TRP A 99 13.99 -8.64 -0.88
C TRP A 99 14.09 -7.23 -0.32
N HIS A 100 13.58 -6.24 -1.07
CA HIS A 100 13.47 -4.89 -0.52
C HIS A 100 12.63 -4.94 0.76
N SER A 101 13.12 -4.34 1.84
CA SER A 101 12.45 -4.34 3.16
C SER A 101 10.97 -3.93 3.13
N ARG A 102 10.60 -3.07 2.16
CA ARG A 102 9.23 -2.58 1.93
C ARG A 102 8.48 -3.30 0.80
N TYR A 103 8.98 -4.43 0.31
CA TYR A 103 8.30 -5.18 -0.75
C TYR A 103 6.97 -5.75 -0.23
N ASP A 104 5.86 -5.35 -0.85
CA ASP A 104 4.49 -5.67 -0.43
C ASP A 104 4.01 -7.07 -0.89
N GLY A 105 4.97 -7.98 -1.09
CA GLY A 105 4.73 -9.36 -1.48
C GLY A 105 4.43 -9.56 -2.97
N TYR A 106 4.62 -10.80 -3.40
CA TYR A 106 4.35 -11.30 -4.74
C TYR A 106 2.88 -11.75 -4.85
N PRO A 107 2.11 -11.28 -5.86
CA PRO A 107 0.68 -11.56 -6.04
C PRO A 107 0.40 -12.96 -6.56
N ALA A 108 0.65 -13.95 -5.70
CA ALA A 108 0.62 -15.36 -6.05
C ALA A 108 -0.72 -15.85 -6.59
N LEU A 109 -1.84 -15.41 -5.99
CA LEU A 109 -3.16 -15.77 -6.49
C LEU A 109 -3.47 -15.11 -7.83
N GLY A 110 -3.12 -13.83 -8.00
CA GLY A 110 -3.31 -13.12 -9.26
C GLY A 110 -2.51 -13.71 -10.43
N MET A 111 -1.33 -14.26 -10.15
CA MET A 111 -0.46 -14.92 -11.12
C MET A 111 -0.93 -16.31 -11.55
N LYS A 112 -1.90 -16.93 -10.84
CA LYS A 112 -2.46 -18.23 -11.25
C LYS A 112 -3.40 -18.14 -12.45
N PHE A 113 -3.86 -16.94 -12.82
CA PHE A 113 -4.73 -16.77 -13.98
C PHE A 113 -3.92 -16.88 -15.29
N PRO A 114 -4.38 -17.68 -16.27
CA PRO A 114 -3.59 -18.04 -17.47
C PRO A 114 -3.22 -16.84 -18.36
N PHE A 115 -3.96 -15.73 -18.28
CA PHE A 115 -3.71 -14.53 -19.09
C PHE A 115 -2.75 -13.53 -18.42
N THR A 116 -2.26 -13.83 -17.22
CA THR A 116 -1.51 -12.87 -16.40
C THR A 116 -0.01 -13.02 -16.59
N LYS A 117 0.56 -12.17 -17.43
CA LYS A 117 2.00 -12.21 -17.75
C LYS A 117 2.84 -11.23 -16.91
N SER A 118 2.21 -10.28 -16.22
CA SER A 118 2.91 -9.24 -15.45
C SER A 118 2.39 -9.14 -14.02
N GLU A 119 3.27 -8.75 -13.10
CA GLU A 119 2.89 -8.49 -11.71
C GLU A 119 1.85 -7.36 -11.60
N GLY A 120 1.93 -6.37 -12.49
CA GLY A 120 0.95 -5.29 -12.57
C GLY A 120 -0.46 -5.81 -12.89
N ALA A 121 -0.58 -6.71 -13.86
CA ALA A 121 -1.87 -7.35 -14.19
C ALA A 121 -2.33 -8.28 -13.05
N ALA A 122 -1.43 -9.00 -12.40
CA ALA A 122 -1.77 -9.86 -11.26
C ALA A 122 -2.37 -9.08 -10.09
N ARG A 123 -1.88 -7.87 -9.81
CA ARG A 123 -2.46 -6.99 -8.78
C ARG A 123 -3.86 -6.49 -9.13
N ILE A 124 -4.19 -6.35 -10.42
CA ILE A 124 -5.57 -6.05 -10.85
C ILE A 124 -6.47 -7.26 -10.59
N ASN A 125 -5.97 -8.47 -10.88
CA ASN A 125 -6.72 -9.70 -10.59
C ASN A 125 -6.99 -9.89 -9.10
N GLU A 126 -6.14 -9.41 -8.20
CA GLU A 126 -6.43 -9.43 -6.75
C GLU A 126 -7.70 -8.65 -6.40
N ILE A 127 -7.94 -7.52 -7.07
CA ILE A 127 -9.15 -6.71 -6.90
C ILE A 127 -10.37 -7.51 -7.37
N VAL A 128 -10.25 -8.21 -8.51
CA VAL A 128 -11.31 -9.08 -9.04
C VAL A 128 -11.57 -10.27 -8.13
N ILE A 129 -10.53 -10.92 -7.60
CA ILE A 129 -10.65 -12.02 -6.62
C ILE A 129 -11.37 -11.51 -5.37
N CYS A 130 -11.00 -10.34 -4.86
CA CYS A 130 -11.63 -9.73 -3.69
C CYS A 130 -13.10 -9.41 -3.95
N LEU A 131 -13.43 -8.89 -5.13
CA LEU A 131 -14.81 -8.66 -5.56
C LEU A 131 -15.62 -9.95 -5.60
N LEU A 132 -15.11 -11.00 -6.26
CA LEU A 132 -15.77 -12.30 -6.33
C LEU A 132 -15.96 -12.90 -4.94
N ALA A 133 -14.97 -12.77 -4.05
CA ALA A 133 -15.09 -13.20 -2.67
C ALA A 133 -16.18 -12.41 -1.94
N ALA A 134 -16.21 -11.08 -2.04
CA ALA A 134 -17.23 -10.25 -1.43
C ALA A 134 -18.65 -10.66 -1.87
N THR A 135 -18.86 -10.83 -3.18
CA THR A 135 -20.15 -11.26 -3.74
C THR A 135 -20.53 -12.67 -3.30
N ALA A 136 -19.56 -13.58 -3.22
CA ALA A 136 -19.78 -14.95 -2.75
C ALA A 136 -20.12 -15.00 -1.25
N PHE A 137 -19.55 -14.12 -0.43
CA PHE A 137 -19.81 -14.06 1.01
C PHE A 137 -21.12 -13.33 1.38
N ALA A 138 -21.65 -12.49 0.49
CA ALA A 138 -22.88 -11.73 0.72
C ALA A 138 -24.08 -12.53 1.26
N PRO A 139 -24.45 -13.71 0.73
CA PRO A 139 -25.59 -14.48 1.26
C PRO A 139 -25.33 -15.09 2.65
N TRP A 140 -24.07 -15.26 3.06
CA TRP A 140 -23.74 -15.87 4.34
C TRP A 140 -23.52 -14.83 5.43
N CYS A 141 -22.82 -13.73 5.14
CA CYS A 141 -22.45 -12.72 6.13
C CYS A 141 -22.34 -11.36 5.45
N GLU A 142 -23.38 -10.54 5.60
CA GLU A 142 -23.46 -9.21 5.01
C GLU A 142 -22.32 -8.29 5.51
N SER A 143 -22.03 -8.30 6.82
CA SER A 143 -20.95 -7.50 7.41
C SER A 143 -19.58 -7.84 6.79
N MET A 144 -19.29 -9.13 6.57
CA MET A 144 -18.05 -9.54 5.90
C MET A 144 -17.99 -9.05 4.46
N ALA A 145 -19.10 -9.16 3.72
CA ALA A 145 -19.17 -8.73 2.34
C ALA A 145 -18.94 -7.21 2.22
N VAL A 146 -19.56 -6.41 3.09
CA VAL A 146 -19.34 -4.96 3.14
C VAL A 146 -17.88 -4.63 3.49
N PHE A 147 -17.29 -5.32 4.46
CA PHE A 147 -15.88 -5.16 4.81
C PHE A 147 -14.95 -5.46 3.61
N LEU A 148 -15.20 -6.57 2.90
CA LEU A 148 -14.46 -6.94 1.68
C LEU A 148 -14.62 -5.90 0.57
N MET A 149 -15.84 -5.38 0.36
CA MET A 149 -16.10 -4.33 -0.64
C MET A 149 -15.34 -3.03 -0.35
N LEU A 150 -15.30 -2.59 0.91
CA LEU A 150 -14.47 -1.46 1.33
C LEU A 150 -12.96 -1.76 1.14
N GLY A 151 -12.59 -3.04 1.25
CA GLY A 151 -11.25 -3.54 0.96
C GLY A 151 -10.81 -3.33 -0.49
N ILE A 152 -11.72 -3.53 -1.45
CA ILE A 152 -11.50 -3.28 -2.88
C ILE A 152 -11.11 -1.82 -3.12
N VAL A 153 -11.86 -0.89 -2.52
CA VAL A 153 -11.55 0.56 -2.60
C VAL A 153 -10.18 0.85 -2.02
N SER A 154 -9.86 0.22 -0.88
CA SER A 154 -8.56 0.40 -0.21
C SER A 154 -7.39 -0.13 -1.05
N LEU A 155 -7.55 -1.30 -1.67
CA LEU A 155 -6.58 -1.86 -2.61
C LEU A 155 -6.36 -0.94 -3.82
N PHE A 156 -7.43 -0.36 -4.36
CA PHE A 156 -7.33 0.59 -5.47
C PHE A 156 -6.58 1.86 -5.09
N ILE A 157 -6.90 2.45 -3.93
CA ILE A 157 -6.20 3.64 -3.40
C ILE A 157 -4.72 3.34 -3.25
N VAL A 158 -4.36 2.28 -2.51
CA VAL A 158 -2.94 1.91 -2.29
C VAL A 158 -2.22 1.72 -3.62
N ARG A 159 -2.87 1.05 -4.58
CA ARG A 159 -2.28 0.82 -5.90
C ARG A 159 -2.05 2.13 -6.67
N ALA A 160 -3.01 3.05 -6.65
CA ALA A 160 -2.88 4.35 -7.31
C ALA A 160 -1.70 5.15 -6.72
N PHE A 161 -1.59 5.19 -5.38
CA PHE A 161 -0.48 5.83 -4.68
C PHE A 161 0.87 5.18 -5.03
N ASP A 162 0.97 3.86 -4.98
CA ASP A 162 2.21 3.15 -5.30
C ASP A 162 2.66 3.40 -6.76
N MET A 163 1.72 3.42 -7.70
CA MET A 163 2.01 3.75 -9.10
C MET A 163 2.49 5.19 -9.27
N GLN A 164 1.87 6.14 -8.58
CA GLN A 164 2.30 7.54 -8.61
C GLN A 164 3.69 7.72 -8.01
N VAL A 165 3.96 7.10 -6.85
CA VAL A 165 5.28 7.14 -6.20
C VAL A 165 6.35 6.53 -7.10
N LEU A 166 6.05 5.40 -7.75
CA LEU A 166 6.98 4.78 -8.69
C LEU A 166 7.26 5.68 -9.89
N SER A 167 6.22 6.27 -10.50
CA SER A 167 6.37 7.20 -11.62
C SER A 167 7.24 8.40 -11.24
N ASN A 168 6.99 9.00 -10.08
CA ASN A 168 7.78 10.12 -9.57
C ASN A 168 9.25 9.75 -9.35
N ARG A 169 9.54 8.55 -8.82
CA ARG A 169 10.92 8.05 -8.65
C ARG A 169 11.63 7.82 -9.98
N VAL A 170 10.94 7.27 -10.97
CA VAL A 170 11.51 7.05 -12.30
C VAL A 170 11.83 8.40 -12.97
N ARG A 171 10.97 9.41 -12.81
CA ARG A 171 11.23 10.78 -13.31
C ARG A 171 12.45 11.38 -12.63
N SER A 172 12.53 11.34 -11.30
CA SER A 172 13.68 11.89 -10.57
C SER A 172 15.00 11.20 -10.93
N MET A 173 14.99 9.90 -11.25
CA MET A 173 16.19 9.19 -11.72
C MET A 173 16.62 9.65 -13.12
N LYS A 174 15.67 9.95 -14.01
CA LYS A 174 15.97 10.49 -15.34
C LYS A 174 16.56 11.89 -15.24
N ASP A 175 15.98 12.75 -14.42
CA ASP A 175 16.46 14.12 -14.22
C ASP A 175 17.89 14.11 -13.65
N ALA A 176 18.14 13.27 -12.65
CA ALA A 176 19.49 13.09 -12.09
C ALA A 176 20.50 12.55 -13.13
N ALA A 177 20.07 11.65 -14.03
CA ALA A 177 20.95 11.15 -15.08
C ALA A 177 21.30 12.24 -16.10
N ILE A 178 20.35 13.11 -16.46
CA ILE A 178 20.57 14.24 -17.36
C ILE A 178 21.53 15.25 -16.71
N GLU A 179 21.31 15.58 -15.44
CA GLU A 179 22.19 16.48 -14.68
C GLU A 179 23.63 15.93 -14.59
N GLN A 180 23.79 14.63 -14.34
CA GLN A 180 25.11 13.98 -14.34
C GLN A 180 25.80 14.04 -15.71
N GLN A 181 25.04 13.83 -16.80
CA GLN A 181 25.59 13.94 -18.16
C GLN A 181 26.01 15.39 -18.48
N PHE A 182 25.19 16.36 -18.08
CA PHE A 182 25.47 17.79 -18.24
C PHE A 182 26.74 18.21 -17.49
N LEU A 183 26.84 17.87 -16.20
CA LEU A 183 28.02 18.17 -15.38
C LEU A 183 29.28 17.48 -15.91
N ALA A 184 29.15 16.25 -16.43
CA ALA A 184 30.27 15.55 -17.05
C ALA A 184 30.74 16.21 -18.35
N ALA A 185 29.82 16.74 -19.17
CA ALA A 185 30.16 17.49 -20.38
C ALA A 185 30.86 18.82 -20.05
N LEU A 186 30.35 19.55 -19.04
CA LEU A 186 30.99 20.77 -18.52
C LEU A 186 32.41 20.49 -18.01
N HIS A 187 32.60 19.40 -17.28
CA HIS A 187 33.93 19.00 -16.78
C HIS A 187 34.91 18.64 -17.91
N ARG A 188 34.43 18.10 -19.03
CA ARG A 188 35.25 17.81 -20.22
C ARG A 188 35.56 19.06 -21.06
N GLY A 189 34.97 20.21 -20.74
CA GLY A 189 35.09 21.44 -21.54
C GLY A 189 34.34 21.38 -22.86
N GLU A 190 33.36 20.48 -22.99
CA GLU A 190 32.51 20.36 -24.19
C GLU A 190 31.41 21.42 -24.24
N LEU A 191 31.07 22.00 -23.09
CA LEU A 191 30.07 23.05 -22.91
C LEU A 191 30.68 24.18 -22.08
N ASP A 192 30.32 25.43 -22.35
CA ASP A 192 30.58 26.56 -21.46
C ASP A 192 29.32 26.85 -20.61
N VAL A 193 29.52 27.34 -19.39
CA VAL A 193 28.43 27.79 -18.51
C VAL A 193 27.61 28.90 -19.16
N ASN A 194 28.21 29.64 -20.09
CA ASN A 194 27.60 30.76 -20.80
C ASN A 194 26.75 30.36 -22.04
N ASP A 195 26.68 29.07 -22.38
CA ASP A 195 25.94 28.60 -23.56
C ASP A 195 24.40 28.54 -23.36
N PHE A 196 23.89 29.08 -22.24
CA PHE A 196 22.47 29.05 -21.83
C PHE A 196 21.99 30.41 -21.30
#